data_AF-A0A418NC98-F1
#
_entry.id   AF-A0A418NC98-F1
#
_cell.length_a   1.000
_cell.length_b   1.000
_cell.length_c   1.000
_cell.angle_alpha   90.00
_cell.angle_beta   90.00
_cell.angle_gamma   90.00
#
_symmetry.space_group_name_H-M   'P 1'
#
loop_
_entity.id
_entity.type
_entity.pdbx_description
1 polymer ?
#
loop_
_entity_poly.entity_id
_entity_poly.type
_entity_poly.pdbx_seq_one_letter_code
_entity_poly.pdbx_strand_id
1 'polypeptide(L)'
;MYSVEELDFKDGGREEEQKRTRSIFEDIKIRAEKNLPLLEREKDFFCLGLTASIVKEDGKLKGYSICENYIFKSLYLTYYSGAFGEGKFIKARKANLYEVSDSEKKSDFNYLKIVENKWLNQIQKENHKEELLLKLSIETRNELKKLKKETGRLFFRKSKEKYAFRKAKIILHSKYLYILIKKIKQDSDEADFLFDFCGEQIEIDYYTLVHIINRHYAKIIKGNPDKSYHVEEFEPKGLHLRLKKIMTAINSSGIITKPEMEKISFEYLNKTYRVWIKKRVKQEKGIGNVDFYRLETFFPLEDEKELEELKNDYLVSKINNEIQLYHKSK
;
A
#
# COMPACT_ATOMS: atom_id res chain seq x y z
N MET A 1 -9.84 17.71 12.40
CA MET A 1 -8.78 16.81 11.89
C MET A 1 -8.04 17.58 10.83
N TYR A 2 -6.71 17.45 10.77
CA TYR A 2 -5.90 18.20 9.81
C TYR A 2 -5.94 17.58 8.40
N SER A 3 -6.00 18.42 7.37
CA SER A 3 -5.80 18.06 5.96
C SER A 3 -4.36 17.64 5.68
N VAL A 4 -4.08 17.15 4.47
CA VAL A 4 -2.71 16.78 4.08
C VAL A 4 -1.85 18.05 3.97
N GLU A 5 -2.39 19.09 3.34
CA GLU A 5 -1.75 20.37 3.08
C GLU A 5 -1.45 21.16 4.36
N GLU A 6 -2.24 20.95 5.42
CA GLU A 6 -1.96 21.51 6.75
C GLU A 6 -0.81 20.79 7.46
N LEU A 7 -0.53 19.53 7.17
CA LEU A 7 0.55 18.78 7.82
C LEU A 7 1.87 18.87 7.05
N ASP A 8 1.84 19.33 5.80
CA ASP A 8 3.04 19.58 5.01
C ASP A 8 3.82 20.79 5.56
N PHE A 9 5.14 20.68 5.52
CA PHE A 9 6.03 21.79 5.86
C PHE A 9 5.96 22.84 4.77
N LYS A 10 5.78 24.10 5.16
CA LYS A 10 5.61 25.22 4.23
C LYS A 10 6.90 26.03 4.15
N ASP A 11 7.19 26.58 2.97
CA ASP A 11 8.32 27.49 2.72
C ASP A 11 8.13 28.91 3.31
N GLY A 12 7.19 29.06 4.25
CA GLY A 12 6.96 30.32 4.97
C GLY A 12 8.15 30.72 5.84
N GLY A 13 8.13 31.96 6.36
CA GLY A 13 9.17 32.45 7.26
C GLY A 13 9.45 31.44 8.39
N ARG A 14 10.74 31.13 8.60
CA ARG A 14 11.18 30.00 9.46
C ARG A 14 10.56 30.02 10.86
N GLU A 15 10.26 31.21 11.40
CA GLU A 15 9.63 31.36 12.72
C GLU A 15 8.11 31.13 12.71
N GLU A 16 7.40 31.63 11.69
CA GLU A 16 5.96 31.42 11.55
C GLU A 16 5.63 29.95 11.34
N GLU A 17 6.43 29.28 10.50
CA GLU A 17 6.28 27.85 10.26
C GLU A 17 6.55 27.05 11.53
N GLN A 18 7.59 27.40 12.31
CA GLN A 18 7.84 26.76 13.62
C GLN A 18 6.67 26.93 14.59
N LYS A 19 6.09 28.14 14.70
CA LYS A 19 4.91 28.40 15.55
C LYS A 19 3.71 27.57 15.10
N ARG A 20 3.46 27.50 13.79
CA ARG A 20 2.37 26.72 13.20
C ARG A 20 2.55 25.22 13.46
N THR A 21 3.70 24.65 13.09
CA THR A 21 4.02 23.23 13.33
C THR A 21 3.91 22.90 14.82
N ARG A 22 4.38 23.78 15.71
CA ARG A 22 4.27 23.56 17.17
C ARG A 22 2.82 23.56 17.64
N SER A 23 2.01 24.49 17.16
CA SER A 23 0.58 24.54 17.53
C SER A 23 -0.16 23.26 17.11
N ILE A 24 0.07 22.77 15.89
CA ILE A 24 -0.51 21.51 15.40
C ILE A 24 -0.01 20.32 16.24
N PHE A 25 1.29 20.28 16.54
CA PHE A 25 1.88 19.22 17.36
C PHE A 25 1.23 19.14 18.75
N GLU A 26 1.03 20.28 19.42
CA GLU A 26 0.42 20.34 20.75
C GLU A 26 -1.07 19.94 20.73
N ASP A 27 -1.83 20.37 19.71
CA ASP A 27 -3.23 19.92 19.55
C ASP A 27 -3.30 18.40 19.43
N ILE A 28 -2.46 17.81 18.55
CA ILE A 28 -2.43 16.36 18.36
C ILE A 28 -1.98 15.65 19.64
N LYS A 29 -1.02 16.21 20.39
CA LYS A 29 -0.58 15.69 21.70
C LYS A 29 -1.74 15.62 22.69
N ILE A 30 -2.46 16.72 22.87
CA ILE A 30 -3.62 16.81 23.77
C ILE A 30 -4.70 15.80 23.36
N ARG A 31 -4.98 15.68 22.05
CA ARG A 31 -5.93 14.70 21.53
C ARG A 31 -5.48 13.26 21.79
N ALA A 32 -4.19 12.97 21.63
CA ALA A 32 -3.62 11.66 21.91
C ALA A 32 -3.73 11.29 23.39
N GLU A 33 -3.42 12.23 24.29
CA GLU A 33 -3.51 12.03 25.75
C GLU A 33 -4.97 11.81 26.20
N LYS A 34 -5.93 12.43 25.50
CA LYS A 34 -7.37 12.23 25.72
C LYS A 34 -7.94 10.99 25.00
N ASN A 35 -7.10 10.17 24.35
CA ASN A 35 -7.51 9.02 23.54
C ASN A 35 -8.54 9.36 22.44
N LEU A 36 -8.50 10.58 21.91
CA LEU A 36 -9.38 10.99 20.82
C LEU A 36 -8.95 10.35 19.49
N PRO A 37 -9.90 10.11 18.56
CA PRO A 37 -9.57 9.58 17.24
C PRO A 37 -8.56 10.47 16.49
N LEU A 38 -7.55 9.81 15.93
CA LEU A 38 -6.48 10.41 15.12
C LEU A 38 -6.32 9.63 13.82
N LEU A 39 -6.12 10.36 12.74
CA LEU A 39 -5.80 9.79 11.44
C LEU A 39 -4.33 9.32 11.40
N GLU A 40 -4.00 8.37 10.51
CA GLU A 40 -2.63 7.87 10.41
C GLU A 40 -1.64 8.98 9.99
N ARG A 41 -2.07 9.97 9.20
CA ARG A 41 -1.25 11.15 8.86
C ARG A 41 -0.96 12.04 10.07
N GLU A 42 -1.94 12.26 10.94
CA GLU A 42 -1.77 13.08 12.16
C GLU A 42 -0.80 12.37 13.13
N LYS A 43 -0.91 11.04 13.26
CA LYS A 43 0.03 10.24 14.04
C LYS A 43 1.44 10.32 13.46
N ASP A 44 1.59 10.20 12.14
CA ASP A 44 2.88 10.33 11.48
C ASP A 44 3.53 11.68 11.75
N PHE A 45 2.76 12.77 11.61
CA PHE A 45 3.21 14.13 11.90
C PHE A 45 3.66 14.28 13.35
N PHE A 46 2.83 13.86 14.31
CA PHE A 46 3.17 13.94 15.73
C PHE A 46 4.41 13.13 16.08
N CYS A 47 4.50 11.88 15.64
CA CYS A 47 5.65 11.04 15.94
C CYS A 47 6.93 11.57 15.26
N LEU A 48 6.84 12.13 14.05
CA LEU A 48 7.97 12.83 13.43
C LEU A 48 8.38 14.05 14.27
N GLY A 49 7.43 14.85 14.73
CA GLY A 49 7.67 15.96 15.66
C GLY A 49 8.41 15.54 16.92
N LEU A 50 8.04 14.41 17.53
CA LEU A 50 8.73 13.84 18.69
C LEU A 50 10.19 13.45 18.39
N THR A 51 10.48 12.96 17.18
CA THR A 51 11.86 12.63 16.79
C THR A 51 12.74 13.86 16.58
N ALA A 52 12.13 14.97 16.16
CA ALA A 52 12.81 16.23 15.87
C ALA A 52 12.88 17.16 17.09
N SER A 53 11.98 17.01 18.07
CA SER A 53 11.87 17.91 19.19
C SER A 53 13.13 17.93 20.07
N ILE A 54 13.47 19.12 20.53
CA ILE A 54 14.51 19.38 21.53
C ILE A 54 13.92 19.65 22.93
N VAL A 55 12.59 19.80 23.02
CA VAL A 55 11.84 20.08 24.25
C VAL A 55 11.67 18.77 25.02
N LYS A 56 12.12 18.71 26.27
CA LYS A 56 12.16 17.45 27.05
C LYS A 56 10.76 16.98 27.44
N GLU A 57 9.86 17.94 27.65
CA GLU A 57 8.47 17.79 28.10
C GLU A 57 7.58 17.16 27.01
N ASP A 58 8.08 17.06 25.78
CA ASP A 58 7.40 16.35 24.69
C ASP A 58 7.51 14.83 24.85
N GLY A 59 8.43 14.34 25.66
CA GLY A 59 8.60 12.91 25.90
C GLY A 59 9.30 12.19 24.75
N LYS A 60 9.00 10.90 24.59
CA LYS A 60 9.64 10.00 23.60
C LYS A 60 8.58 9.17 22.89
N LEU A 61 8.88 8.73 21.67
CA LEU A 61 8.00 7.86 20.86
C LEU A 61 7.37 6.69 21.65
N LYS A 62 8.17 5.97 22.44
CA LYS A 62 7.71 4.80 23.21
C LYS A 62 6.74 5.16 24.35
N GLY A 63 6.63 6.44 24.71
CA GLY A 63 5.66 6.93 25.70
C GLY A 63 4.24 7.10 25.13
N TYR A 64 4.07 7.05 23.80
CA TYR A 64 2.79 7.28 23.14
C TYR A 64 2.37 6.04 22.34
N SER A 65 1.26 5.41 22.74
CA SER A 65 0.70 4.23 22.05
C SER A 65 0.32 4.54 20.59
N ILE A 66 -0.07 5.78 20.29
CA ILE A 66 -0.37 6.23 18.92
C ILE A 66 0.85 6.16 17.98
N CYS A 67 2.07 6.11 18.52
CA CYS A 67 3.30 6.00 17.74
C CYS A 67 3.72 4.56 17.44
N GLU A 68 2.98 3.53 17.89
CA GLU A 68 3.34 2.13 17.61
C GLU A 68 3.43 1.84 16.10
N ASN A 69 2.48 2.34 15.30
CA ASN A 69 2.49 2.17 13.85
C ASN A 69 3.66 2.93 13.19
N TYR A 70 4.00 4.12 13.68
CA TYR A 70 5.14 4.90 13.19
C TYR A 70 6.46 4.18 13.46
N ILE A 71 6.68 3.74 14.70
CA ILE A 71 7.87 2.98 15.10
C ILE A 71 7.99 1.72 14.25
N PHE A 72 6.89 0.96 14.11
CA PHE A 72 6.88 -0.22 13.27
C PHE A 72 7.23 0.09 11.81
N LYS A 73 6.62 1.10 11.18
CA LYS A 73 6.91 1.48 9.78
C LYS A 73 8.39 1.85 9.61
N SER A 74 8.94 2.67 10.51
CA SER A 74 10.34 3.09 10.46
C SER A 74 11.28 1.89 10.53
N LEU A 75 11.08 1.00 11.50
CA LEU A 75 11.90 -0.20 11.66
C LEU A 75 11.70 -1.19 10.51
N TYR A 76 10.46 -1.40 10.08
CA TYR A 76 10.15 -2.23 8.92
C TYR A 76 10.94 -1.72 7.71
N LEU A 77 10.77 -0.46 7.29
CA LEU A 77 11.46 0.09 6.12
C LEU A 77 13.00 0.06 6.25
N THR A 78 13.54 0.25 7.45
CA THR A 78 14.99 0.15 7.71
C THR A 78 15.54 -1.25 7.45
N TYR A 79 14.85 -2.28 7.96
CA TYR A 79 15.35 -3.65 7.94
C TYR A 79 14.77 -4.50 6.82
N TYR A 80 13.79 -3.99 6.09
CA TYR A 80 12.98 -4.76 5.18
C TYR A 80 13.77 -5.27 3.95
N SER A 81 14.81 -4.55 3.52
CA SER A 81 15.71 -4.96 2.41
C SER A 81 16.79 -5.95 2.85
N GLY A 82 17.20 -5.92 4.13
CA GLY A 82 18.22 -6.81 4.65
C GLY A 82 17.59 -8.10 5.19
N ALA A 83 18.18 -9.24 4.88
CA ALA A 83 17.85 -10.45 5.60
C ALA A 83 18.23 -10.24 7.08
N PHE A 84 17.24 -9.96 7.94
CA PHE A 84 17.32 -9.90 9.42
C PHE A 84 18.65 -10.43 10.00
N GLY A 85 19.70 -9.59 10.02
CA GLY A 85 20.99 -9.94 10.62
C GLY A 85 22.23 -9.58 9.81
N GLU A 86 22.19 -9.63 8.47
CA GLU A 86 23.40 -9.43 7.65
C GLU A 86 23.25 -8.18 6.76
N GLY A 87 24.01 -7.14 7.09
CA GLY A 87 24.02 -5.88 6.35
C GLY A 87 24.34 -4.67 7.22
N LYS A 88 24.84 -3.62 6.56
CA LYS A 88 24.92 -2.28 7.13
C LYS A 88 23.54 -1.65 7.03
N PHE A 89 22.92 -1.37 8.17
CA PHE A 89 21.64 -0.67 8.24
C PHE A 89 21.90 0.77 8.63
N ILE A 90 21.22 1.70 7.97
CA ILE A 90 21.36 3.14 8.24
C ILE A 90 20.05 3.66 8.79
N LYS A 91 20.13 4.44 9.86
CA LYS A 91 18.99 5.19 10.40
C LYS A 91 19.31 6.69 10.44
N ALA A 92 18.25 7.49 10.42
CA ALA A 92 18.34 8.91 10.68
C ALA A 92 18.09 9.20 12.16
N ARG A 93 18.91 10.08 12.74
CA ARG A 93 18.67 10.68 14.05
C ARG A 93 18.95 12.17 13.96
N LYS A 94 17.91 12.99 14.11
CA LYS A 94 17.96 14.43 13.81
C LYS A 94 18.46 14.63 12.37
N ALA A 95 19.50 15.43 12.18
CA ALA A 95 20.10 15.71 10.87
C ALA A 95 21.17 14.69 10.42
N ASN A 96 21.47 13.66 11.22
CA ASN A 96 22.59 12.76 10.95
C ASN A 96 22.11 11.35 10.58
N LEU A 97 22.77 10.76 9.59
CA LEU A 97 22.68 9.34 9.28
C LEU A 97 23.74 8.59 10.09
N TYR A 98 23.39 7.42 10.62
CA TYR A 98 24.32 6.57 11.35
C TYR A 98 24.10 5.09 11.03
N GLU A 99 25.19 4.32 11.08
CA GLU A 99 25.13 2.87 10.99
C GLU A 99 24.59 2.30 12.30
N VAL A 100 23.57 1.44 12.21
CA VAL A 100 22.93 0.86 13.38
C VAL A 100 23.86 -0.14 14.04
N SER A 101 24.15 0.05 15.33
CA SER A 101 24.96 -0.87 16.13
C SER A 101 24.28 -2.24 16.30
N ASP A 102 25.06 -3.31 16.53
CA ASP A 102 24.50 -4.66 16.70
C ASP A 102 23.56 -4.80 17.92
N SER A 103 23.85 -4.05 18.99
CA SER A 103 22.96 -3.96 20.16
C SER A 103 21.60 -3.39 19.78
N GLU A 104 21.58 -2.32 18.98
CA GLU A 104 20.35 -1.70 18.51
C GLU A 104 19.61 -2.61 17.52
N LYS A 105 20.32 -3.26 16.58
CA LYS A 105 19.74 -4.28 15.68
C LYS A 105 19.01 -5.35 16.48
N LYS A 106 19.64 -5.91 17.53
CA LYS A 106 19.03 -6.92 18.40
C LYS A 106 17.76 -6.41 19.06
N SER A 107 17.77 -5.19 19.60
CA SER A 107 16.59 -4.55 20.19
C SER A 107 15.46 -4.38 19.17
N ASP A 108 15.78 -3.91 17.96
CA ASP A 108 14.80 -3.67 16.91
C ASP A 108 14.18 -4.98 16.39
N PHE A 109 15.00 -6.02 16.19
CA PHE A 109 14.52 -7.33 15.79
C PHE A 109 13.63 -7.97 16.85
N ASN A 110 13.95 -7.79 18.13
CA ASN A 110 13.05 -8.20 19.22
C ASN A 110 11.71 -7.46 19.15
N TYR A 111 11.72 -6.16 18.91
CA TYR A 111 10.50 -5.38 18.72
C TYR A 111 9.68 -5.88 17.52
N LEU A 112 10.31 -6.07 16.36
CA LEU A 112 9.65 -6.57 15.16
C LEU A 112 9.08 -7.97 15.38
N LYS A 113 9.74 -8.83 16.17
CA LYS A 113 9.23 -10.16 16.52
C LYS A 113 7.96 -10.07 17.39
N ILE A 114 7.91 -9.14 18.33
CA ILE A 114 6.71 -8.87 19.13
C ILE A 114 5.57 -8.40 18.22
N VAL A 115 5.86 -7.48 17.29
CA VAL A 115 4.89 -6.99 16.32
C VAL A 115 4.38 -8.11 15.41
N GLU A 116 5.27 -8.97 14.89
CA GLU A 116 4.93 -10.16 14.09
C GLU A 116 3.92 -11.04 14.82
N ASN A 117 4.21 -11.40 16.07
CA ASN A 117 3.35 -12.29 16.85
C ASN A 117 1.97 -11.66 17.13
N LYS A 118 1.94 -10.39 17.56
CA LYS A 118 0.68 -9.66 17.79
C LYS A 118 -0.14 -9.57 16.50
N TRP A 119 0.50 -9.25 15.39
CA TRP A 119 -0.17 -9.10 14.11
C TRP A 119 -0.66 -10.42 13.54
N LEU A 120 0.12 -11.50 13.67
CA LEU A 120 -0.31 -12.84 13.27
C LEU A 120 -1.60 -13.26 13.99
N ASN A 121 -1.70 -13.01 15.29
CA ASN A 121 -2.91 -13.28 16.07
C ASN A 121 -4.11 -12.49 15.54
N GLN A 122 -3.90 -11.27 15.07
CA GLN A 122 -4.95 -10.49 14.43
C GLN A 122 -5.35 -11.09 13.08
N ILE A 123 -4.37 -11.37 12.20
CA ILE A 123 -4.60 -11.95 10.86
C ILE A 123 -5.30 -13.31 10.90
N GLN A 124 -5.11 -14.08 11.97
CA GLN A 124 -5.73 -15.39 12.12
C GLN A 124 -7.23 -15.33 12.41
N LYS A 125 -7.77 -14.21 12.92
CA LYS A 125 -9.22 -14.07 13.15
C LYS A 125 -9.96 -14.07 11.81
N GLU A 126 -11.14 -14.71 11.75
CA GLU A 126 -11.90 -14.85 10.50
C GLU A 126 -13.02 -13.83 10.32
N ASN A 127 -13.48 -13.23 11.42
CA ASN A 127 -14.68 -12.39 11.49
C ASN A 127 -14.35 -10.92 11.80
N HIS A 128 -13.45 -10.33 11.01
CA HIS A 128 -13.13 -8.90 11.15
C HIS A 128 -14.30 -8.02 10.73
N LYS A 129 -14.67 -7.06 11.58
CA LYS A 129 -15.67 -6.02 11.26
C LYS A 129 -15.13 -4.97 10.28
N GLU A 130 -13.83 -4.65 10.38
CA GLU A 130 -13.16 -3.71 9.48
C GLU A 130 -12.84 -4.41 8.15
N GLU A 131 -13.39 -3.89 7.04
CA GLU A 131 -13.28 -4.53 5.74
C GLU A 131 -11.83 -4.63 5.24
N LEU A 132 -11.03 -3.56 5.36
CA LEU A 132 -9.62 -3.58 4.99
C LEU A 132 -8.88 -4.74 5.66
N LEU A 133 -9.07 -4.85 6.98
CA LEU A 133 -8.44 -5.91 7.76
C LEU A 133 -8.94 -7.30 7.33
N LEU A 134 -10.24 -7.45 7.05
CA LEU A 134 -10.80 -8.70 6.55
C LEU A 134 -10.13 -9.13 5.23
N LYS A 135 -10.10 -8.25 4.21
CA LYS A 135 -9.53 -8.57 2.89
C LYS A 135 -8.03 -8.87 2.99
N LEU A 136 -7.30 -8.08 3.76
CA LEU A 136 -5.87 -8.27 4.00
C LEU A 136 -5.57 -9.58 4.74
N SER A 137 -6.36 -9.93 5.77
CA SER A 137 -6.22 -11.18 6.51
C SER A 137 -6.42 -12.39 5.60
N ILE A 138 -7.41 -12.35 4.71
CA ILE A 138 -7.66 -13.42 3.72
C ILE A 138 -6.44 -13.60 2.79
N GLU A 139 -5.96 -12.52 2.17
CA GLU A 139 -4.82 -12.59 1.24
C GLU A 139 -3.55 -13.08 1.97
N THR A 140 -3.27 -12.55 3.17
CA THR A 140 -2.11 -12.95 3.97
C THR A 140 -2.17 -14.42 4.36
N ARG A 141 -3.33 -14.94 4.80
CA ARG A 141 -3.49 -16.36 5.12
C ARG A 141 -3.30 -17.25 3.90
N ASN A 142 -3.76 -16.82 2.72
CA ASN A 142 -3.55 -17.56 1.48
C ASN A 142 -2.05 -17.64 1.12
N GLU A 143 -1.31 -16.54 1.29
CA GLU A 143 0.14 -16.54 1.09
C GLU A 143 0.87 -17.45 2.08
N LEU A 144 0.50 -17.41 3.36
CA LEU A 144 1.07 -18.30 4.37
C LEU A 144 0.77 -19.77 4.08
N LYS A 145 -0.45 -20.09 3.61
CA LYS A 145 -0.81 -21.44 3.15
C LYS A 145 0.03 -21.85 1.94
N LYS A 146 0.26 -20.95 0.98
CA LYS A 146 1.11 -21.21 -0.19
C LYS A 146 2.57 -21.46 0.23
N LEU A 147 3.13 -20.62 1.08
CA LEU A 147 4.48 -20.80 1.63
C LEU A 147 4.63 -22.17 2.32
N LYS A 148 3.63 -22.57 3.12
CA LYS A 148 3.62 -23.89 3.77
C LYS A 148 3.63 -25.04 2.76
N LYS A 149 2.87 -24.93 1.67
CA LYS A 149 2.85 -25.93 0.59
C LYS A 149 4.18 -25.99 -0.16
N GLU A 150 4.73 -24.84 -0.56
CA GLU A 150 6.01 -24.74 -1.28
C GLU A 150 7.21 -25.29 -0.48
N THR A 151 7.16 -25.17 0.84
CA THR A 151 8.32 -25.51 1.69
C THR A 151 8.39 -27.01 2.04
N GLY A 152 7.28 -27.75 1.98
CA GLY A 152 7.24 -29.18 2.30
C GLY A 152 7.67 -29.52 3.73
N ARG A 153 8.31 -30.69 3.93
CA ARG A 153 8.81 -31.14 5.24
C ARG A 153 10.14 -30.46 5.58
N LEU A 154 10.21 -29.86 6.77
CA LEU A 154 11.37 -29.10 7.25
C LEU A 154 12.31 -29.96 8.11
N PHE A 155 13.21 -30.70 7.48
CA PHE A 155 14.14 -31.58 8.21
C PHE A 155 15.35 -30.86 8.79
N PHE A 156 15.94 -29.91 8.06
CA PHE A 156 17.18 -29.23 8.46
C PHE A 156 16.94 -27.89 9.17
N ARG A 157 17.83 -27.53 10.10
CA ARG A 157 17.80 -26.25 10.83
C ARG A 157 17.78 -25.05 9.88
N LYS A 158 18.67 -25.02 8.88
CA LYS A 158 18.73 -23.95 7.87
C LYS A 158 17.39 -23.78 7.13
N SER A 159 16.73 -24.88 6.78
CA SER A 159 15.41 -24.84 6.11
C SER A 159 14.33 -24.28 7.04
N LYS A 160 14.35 -24.62 8.33
CA LYS A 160 13.44 -24.07 9.34
C LYS A 160 13.64 -22.56 9.52
N GLU A 161 14.89 -22.12 9.59
CA GLU A 161 15.25 -20.69 9.69
C GLU A 161 14.79 -19.92 8.44
N LYS A 162 15.06 -20.43 7.23
CA LYS A 162 14.59 -19.82 5.97
C LYS A 162 13.06 -19.73 5.91
N TYR A 163 12.34 -20.76 6.35
CA TYR A 163 10.89 -20.73 6.42
C TYR A 163 10.37 -19.69 7.42
N ALA A 164 10.92 -19.67 8.63
CA ALA A 164 10.55 -18.70 9.67
C ALA A 164 10.78 -17.26 9.18
N PHE A 165 11.89 -17.04 8.47
CA PHE A 165 12.21 -15.76 7.85
C PHE A 165 11.18 -15.35 6.78
N ARG A 166 10.89 -16.22 5.81
CA ARG A 166 9.87 -15.94 4.77
C ARG A 166 8.50 -15.68 5.39
N LYS A 167 8.14 -16.44 6.42
CA LYS A 167 6.89 -16.26 7.18
C LYS A 167 6.82 -14.90 7.85
N ALA A 168 7.87 -14.50 8.58
CA ALA A 168 7.94 -13.19 9.23
C ALA A 168 7.84 -12.04 8.21
N LYS A 169 8.51 -12.18 7.05
CA LYS A 169 8.45 -11.20 5.97
C LYS A 169 7.01 -10.98 5.46
N ILE A 170 6.26 -12.06 5.23
CA ILE A 170 4.84 -11.99 4.81
C ILE A 170 3.99 -11.27 5.87
N ILE A 171 4.14 -11.64 7.16
CA ILE A 171 3.33 -11.09 8.25
C ILE A 171 3.62 -9.60 8.47
N LEU A 172 4.89 -9.22 8.54
CA LEU A 172 5.26 -7.81 8.74
C LEU A 172 4.89 -6.97 7.52
N HIS A 173 5.08 -7.50 6.30
CA HIS A 173 4.65 -6.80 5.10
C HIS A 173 3.13 -6.56 5.08
N SER A 174 2.31 -7.53 5.49
CA SER A 174 0.87 -7.30 5.54
C SER A 174 0.49 -6.20 6.54
N LYS A 175 1.18 -6.11 7.70
CA LYS A 175 0.97 -4.98 8.62
C LYS A 175 1.34 -3.64 7.98
N TYR A 176 2.43 -3.59 7.24
CA TYR A 176 2.83 -2.38 6.51
C TYR A 176 1.77 -1.98 5.48
N LEU A 177 1.25 -2.94 4.70
CA LEU A 177 0.17 -2.73 3.74
C LEU A 177 -1.13 -2.24 4.40
N TYR A 178 -1.50 -2.80 5.56
CA TYR A 178 -2.64 -2.31 6.33
C TYR A 178 -2.53 -0.81 6.61
N ILE A 179 -1.38 -0.38 7.14
CA ILE A 179 -1.17 1.03 7.50
C ILE A 179 -1.14 1.91 6.25
N LEU A 180 -0.50 1.45 5.17
CA LEU A 180 -0.44 2.18 3.91
C LEU A 180 -1.83 2.36 3.28
N ILE A 181 -2.61 1.30 3.14
CA ILE A 181 -3.95 1.37 2.52
C ILE A 181 -4.91 2.16 3.39
N LYS A 182 -4.82 2.01 4.72
CA LYS A 182 -5.60 2.82 5.66
C LYS A 182 -5.31 4.30 5.47
N LYS A 183 -4.04 4.68 5.32
CA LYS A 183 -3.63 6.06 5.04
C LYS A 183 -4.21 6.55 3.71
N ILE A 184 -4.08 5.76 2.64
CA ILE A 184 -4.67 6.09 1.32
C ILE A 184 -6.16 6.42 1.44
N LYS A 185 -6.93 5.57 2.14
CA LYS A 185 -8.38 5.78 2.29
C LYS A 185 -8.74 6.92 3.24
N GLN A 186 -7.85 7.33 4.14
CA GLN A 186 -8.06 8.50 5.01
C GLN A 186 -7.67 9.82 4.32
N ASP A 187 -6.79 9.74 3.32
CA ASP A 187 -6.23 10.89 2.62
C ASP A 187 -6.93 11.17 1.27
N SER A 188 -7.98 10.41 0.93
CA SER A 188 -8.71 10.53 -0.34
C SER A 188 -10.22 10.46 -0.12
N ASP A 189 -11.00 11.05 -1.02
CA ASP A 189 -12.46 11.04 -0.94
C ASP A 189 -13.05 9.74 -1.50
N GLU A 190 -14.27 9.38 -1.12
CA GLU A 190 -14.92 8.17 -1.65
C GLU A 190 -15.06 8.21 -3.17
N ALA A 191 -15.34 9.40 -3.72
CA ALA A 191 -15.44 9.62 -5.16
C ALA A 191 -14.13 9.32 -5.92
N ASP A 192 -12.97 9.38 -5.26
CA ASP A 192 -11.68 9.09 -5.89
C ASP A 192 -11.51 7.60 -6.23
N PHE A 193 -12.29 6.73 -5.59
CA PHE A 193 -12.30 5.28 -5.83
C PHE A 193 -13.38 4.84 -6.80
N LEU A 194 -14.12 5.79 -7.38
CA LEU A 194 -15.18 5.56 -8.35
C LEU A 194 -14.84 6.25 -9.66
N PHE A 195 -15.07 5.57 -10.78
CA PHE A 195 -14.97 6.16 -12.10
C PHE A 195 -15.98 5.54 -13.06
N ASP A 196 -16.51 6.35 -13.97
CA ASP A 196 -17.45 5.87 -14.98
C ASP A 196 -16.70 5.33 -16.19
N PHE A 197 -17.11 4.16 -16.67
CA PHE A 197 -16.53 3.50 -17.84
C PHE A 197 -17.62 2.74 -18.60
N CYS A 198 -17.77 3.00 -19.90
CA CYS A 198 -18.80 2.39 -20.76
C CYS A 198 -20.24 2.50 -20.19
N GLY A 199 -20.56 3.62 -19.53
CA GLY A 199 -21.87 3.87 -18.92
C GLY A 199 -22.12 3.14 -17.59
N GLU A 200 -21.10 2.48 -17.04
CA GLU A 200 -21.14 1.78 -15.76
C GLU A 200 -20.20 2.45 -14.76
N GLN A 201 -20.56 2.44 -13.48
CA GLN A 201 -19.66 2.90 -12.43
C GLN A 201 -18.75 1.75 -11.98
N ILE A 202 -17.44 1.99 -12.01
CA ILE A 202 -16.41 1.03 -11.61
C ILE A 202 -15.84 1.43 -10.26
N GLU A 203 -15.77 0.45 -9.35
CA GLU A 203 -15.27 0.64 -7.98
C GLU A 203 -13.84 0.07 -7.79
N ILE A 204 -13.00 0.84 -7.11
CA ILE A 204 -11.68 0.43 -6.57
C ILE A 204 -11.86 0.19 -5.06
N ASP A 205 -12.22 -1.03 -4.68
CA ASP A 205 -12.50 -1.38 -3.28
C ASP A 205 -11.24 -1.75 -2.49
N TYR A 206 -11.40 -2.12 -1.21
CA TYR A 206 -10.30 -2.61 -0.38
C TYR A 206 -9.65 -3.90 -0.91
N TYR A 207 -10.41 -4.77 -1.56
CA TYR A 207 -9.87 -5.97 -2.20
C TYR A 207 -8.90 -5.57 -3.31
N THR A 208 -9.29 -4.64 -4.18
CA THR A 208 -8.49 -4.10 -5.27
C THR A 208 -7.17 -3.51 -4.76
N LEU A 209 -7.24 -2.62 -3.77
CA LEU A 209 -6.05 -1.98 -3.19
C LEU A 209 -5.11 -3.00 -2.54
N VAL A 210 -5.65 -3.92 -1.73
CA VAL A 210 -4.86 -5.00 -1.13
C VAL A 210 -4.22 -5.86 -2.22
N HIS A 211 -4.98 -6.27 -3.23
CA HIS A 211 -4.48 -7.13 -4.30
C HIS A 211 -3.35 -6.47 -5.09
N ILE A 212 -3.56 -5.25 -5.58
CA ILE A 212 -2.60 -4.57 -6.44
C ILE A 212 -1.34 -4.21 -5.68
N ILE A 213 -1.47 -3.55 -4.52
CA ILE A 213 -0.31 -3.09 -3.75
C ILE A 213 0.48 -4.30 -3.23
N ASN A 214 -0.19 -5.35 -2.77
CA ASN A 214 0.50 -6.55 -2.29
C ASN A 214 1.14 -7.36 -3.44
N ARG A 215 0.55 -7.45 -4.64
CA ARG A 215 1.07 -8.33 -5.72
C ARG A 215 2.02 -7.63 -6.66
N HIS A 216 1.76 -6.37 -7.00
CA HIS A 216 2.44 -5.65 -8.07
C HIS A 216 3.38 -4.53 -7.59
N TYR A 217 3.44 -4.24 -6.28
CA TYR A 217 4.45 -3.33 -5.70
C TYR A 217 5.45 -4.03 -4.79
N ALA A 218 5.28 -5.33 -4.60
CA ALA A 218 6.05 -6.11 -3.65
C ALA A 218 7.24 -6.84 -4.31
N LYS A 219 7.86 -6.29 -5.38
CA LYS A 219 8.98 -6.94 -6.12
C LYS A 219 10.11 -7.32 -5.20
N ILE A 220 10.56 -6.35 -4.43
CA ILE A 220 11.61 -6.49 -3.42
C ILE A 220 11.18 -7.49 -2.33
N ILE A 221 9.86 -7.67 -2.09
CA ILE A 221 9.37 -8.56 -1.01
C ILE A 221 9.41 -9.99 -1.52
N LYS A 222 8.76 -10.20 -2.66
CA LYS A 222 8.30 -11.51 -3.11
C LYS A 222 9.31 -12.18 -4.05
N GLY A 223 10.18 -11.40 -4.71
CA GLY A 223 11.22 -11.91 -5.60
C GLY A 223 10.70 -12.96 -6.58
N ASN A 224 9.44 -12.82 -7.02
CA ASN A 224 8.82 -13.78 -7.91
C ASN A 224 9.10 -13.32 -9.34
N PRO A 225 9.95 -14.03 -10.11
CA PRO A 225 10.29 -13.62 -11.48
C PRO A 225 9.07 -13.63 -12.40
N ASP A 226 8.06 -14.47 -12.11
CA ASP A 226 6.87 -14.65 -12.97
C ASP A 226 5.80 -13.56 -12.76
N LYS A 227 6.13 -12.44 -12.11
CA LYS A 227 5.18 -11.36 -11.84
C LYS A 227 5.74 -10.02 -12.28
N SER A 228 4.85 -9.21 -12.87
CA SER A 228 5.16 -7.84 -13.27
C SER A 228 4.88 -6.84 -12.14
N TYR A 229 5.69 -5.79 -12.09
CA TYR A 229 5.71 -4.85 -10.98
C TYR A 229 5.71 -3.40 -11.43
N HIS A 230 4.97 -2.56 -10.71
CA HIS A 230 5.02 -1.10 -10.85
C HIS A 230 6.33 -0.59 -10.24
N VAL A 231 7.11 0.18 -10.99
CA VAL A 231 8.46 0.60 -10.55
C VAL A 231 8.63 2.12 -10.54
N GLU A 232 7.95 2.87 -11.43
CA GLU A 232 8.29 4.29 -11.64
C GLU A 232 7.08 5.22 -11.81
N GLU A 233 6.03 4.82 -12.52
CA GLU A 233 4.98 5.75 -12.97
C GLU A 233 3.77 5.85 -12.03
N PHE A 234 3.62 4.86 -11.15
CA PHE A 234 2.52 4.78 -10.21
C PHE A 234 3.06 4.66 -8.81
N GLU A 235 2.81 5.66 -7.97
CA GLU A 235 3.04 5.52 -6.55
C GLU A 235 1.84 4.84 -5.88
N PRO A 236 2.03 3.94 -4.91
CA PRO A 236 0.91 3.29 -4.23
C PRO A 236 -0.15 4.27 -3.70
N LYS A 237 0.28 5.44 -3.23
CA LYS A 237 -0.63 6.47 -2.69
C LYS A 237 -1.52 7.11 -3.75
N GLY A 238 -0.97 7.40 -4.92
CA GLY A 238 -1.67 8.06 -6.03
C GLY A 238 -2.27 7.10 -7.06
N LEU A 239 -2.14 5.78 -6.85
CA LEU A 239 -2.53 4.74 -7.81
C LEU A 239 -3.97 4.93 -8.32
N HIS A 240 -4.92 5.05 -7.38
CA HIS A 240 -6.35 5.15 -7.69
C HIS A 240 -6.69 6.43 -8.47
N LEU A 241 -6.12 7.57 -8.08
CA LEU A 241 -6.27 8.85 -8.80
C LEU A 241 -5.71 8.78 -10.22
N ARG A 242 -4.50 8.23 -10.38
CA ARG A 242 -3.85 8.12 -11.69
C ARG A 242 -4.62 7.17 -12.60
N LEU A 243 -5.02 6.03 -12.07
CA LEU A 243 -5.80 5.04 -12.80
C LEU A 243 -7.16 5.61 -13.22
N LYS A 244 -7.87 6.28 -12.31
CA LYS A 244 -9.11 7.00 -12.63
C LYS A 244 -8.92 7.96 -13.81
N LYS A 245 -7.89 8.81 -13.79
CA LYS A 245 -7.59 9.74 -14.91
C LYS A 245 -7.36 9.01 -16.23
N ILE A 246 -6.58 7.93 -16.23
CA ILE A 246 -6.31 7.12 -17.43
C ILE A 246 -7.60 6.48 -17.95
N MET A 247 -8.38 5.83 -17.08
CA MET A 247 -9.61 5.17 -17.47
C MET A 247 -10.66 6.15 -17.96
N THR A 248 -10.76 7.34 -17.36
CA THR A 248 -11.64 8.42 -17.86
C THR A 248 -11.21 8.87 -19.27
N ALA A 249 -9.91 9.07 -19.52
CA ALA A 249 -9.43 9.45 -20.84
C ALA A 249 -9.72 8.38 -21.90
N ILE A 250 -9.53 7.10 -21.55
CA ILE A 250 -9.88 5.97 -22.42
C ILE A 250 -11.39 5.94 -22.68
N ASN A 251 -12.22 6.11 -21.65
CA ASN A 251 -13.68 6.10 -21.79
C ASN A 251 -14.16 7.24 -22.72
N SER A 252 -13.63 8.45 -22.54
CA SER A 252 -13.98 9.62 -23.35
C SER A 252 -13.62 9.49 -24.84
N SER A 253 -12.72 8.57 -25.19
CA SER A 253 -12.40 8.30 -26.61
C SER A 253 -13.53 7.60 -27.36
N GLY A 254 -14.46 6.94 -26.66
CA GLY A 254 -15.54 6.15 -27.26
C GLY A 254 -15.10 4.90 -28.03
N ILE A 255 -13.81 4.52 -27.94
CA ILE A 255 -13.26 3.37 -28.67
C ILE A 255 -13.72 2.05 -28.05
N ILE A 256 -13.59 1.92 -26.73
CA ILE A 256 -13.99 0.71 -26.00
C ILE A 256 -15.51 0.70 -25.82
N THR A 257 -16.10 -0.46 -26.06
CA THR A 257 -17.52 -0.70 -25.79
C THR A 257 -17.71 -1.54 -24.53
N LYS A 258 -18.94 -1.59 -23.99
CA LYS A 258 -19.26 -2.34 -22.78
C LYS A 258 -18.85 -3.83 -22.82
N PRO A 259 -19.04 -4.58 -23.94
CA PRO A 259 -18.57 -5.97 -24.04
C PRO A 259 -17.06 -6.15 -23.87
N GLU A 260 -16.27 -5.11 -24.11
CA GLU A 260 -14.80 -5.15 -24.08
C GLU A 260 -14.22 -4.61 -22.76
N MET A 261 -15.09 -4.12 -21.86
CA MET A 261 -14.69 -3.46 -20.61
C MET A 261 -13.96 -4.38 -19.62
N GLU A 262 -14.15 -5.70 -19.70
CA GLU A 262 -13.60 -6.62 -18.69
C GLU A 262 -12.08 -6.74 -18.72
N LYS A 263 -11.44 -6.53 -19.87
CA LYS A 263 -9.99 -6.67 -20.06
C LYS A 263 -9.48 -5.58 -20.99
N ILE A 264 -8.84 -4.57 -20.41
CA ILE A 264 -8.39 -3.39 -21.13
C ILE A 264 -6.86 -3.39 -21.11
N SER A 265 -6.24 -3.38 -22.29
CA SER A 265 -4.79 -3.24 -22.44
C SER A 265 -4.50 -1.87 -23.04
N PHE A 266 -3.57 -1.14 -22.45
CA PHE A 266 -3.19 0.20 -22.91
C PHE A 266 -1.70 0.43 -22.65
N GLU A 267 -1.09 1.32 -23.41
CA GLU A 267 0.22 1.87 -23.13
C GLU A 267 0.06 3.20 -22.39
N TYR A 268 0.85 3.40 -21.34
CA TYR A 268 0.97 4.68 -20.64
C TYR A 268 2.45 4.99 -20.45
N LEU A 269 2.90 6.14 -20.95
CA LEU A 269 4.32 6.55 -20.90
C LEU A 269 5.29 5.46 -21.40
N ASN A 270 5.00 4.88 -22.57
CA ASN A 270 5.79 3.82 -23.22
C ASN A 270 5.84 2.48 -22.45
N LYS A 271 4.96 2.27 -21.48
CA LYS A 271 4.83 0.99 -20.77
C LYS A 271 3.44 0.41 -20.95
N THR A 272 3.37 -0.85 -21.35
CA THR A 272 2.10 -1.56 -21.53
C THR A 272 1.54 -1.99 -20.18
N TYR A 273 0.26 -1.75 -19.96
CA TYR A 273 -0.48 -2.17 -18.78
C TYR A 273 -1.75 -2.92 -19.16
N ARG A 274 -2.26 -3.67 -18.18
CA ARG A 274 -3.52 -4.38 -18.28
C ARG A 274 -4.37 -4.16 -17.04
N VAL A 275 -5.64 -3.83 -17.26
CA VAL A 275 -6.68 -3.71 -16.25
C VAL A 275 -7.71 -4.80 -16.46
N TRP A 276 -8.13 -5.41 -15.37
CA TRP A 276 -9.25 -6.34 -15.36
C TRP A 276 -10.40 -5.78 -14.53
N ILE A 277 -11.59 -5.75 -15.12
CA ILE A 277 -12.82 -5.32 -14.47
C ILE A 277 -13.78 -6.51 -14.47
N LYS A 278 -14.45 -6.76 -13.35
CA LYS A 278 -15.45 -7.83 -13.26
C LYS A 278 -16.70 -7.35 -12.56
N LYS A 279 -17.84 -7.89 -13.00
CA LYS A 279 -19.10 -7.77 -12.28
C LYS A 279 -19.04 -8.58 -10.99
N ARG A 280 -19.46 -7.99 -9.88
CA ARG A 280 -19.48 -8.54 -8.53
C ARG A 280 -20.80 -8.21 -7.86
N VAL A 281 -21.07 -8.90 -6.76
CA VAL A 281 -22.24 -8.67 -5.90
C VAL A 281 -21.75 -8.16 -4.56
N LYS A 282 -22.31 -7.06 -4.07
CA LYS A 282 -22.13 -6.58 -2.69
C LYS A 282 -23.47 -6.49 -1.99
N GLN A 283 -23.44 -6.56 -0.66
CA GLN A 283 -24.64 -6.41 0.15
C GLN A 283 -24.75 -4.96 0.63
N GLU A 284 -25.84 -4.29 0.26
CA GLU A 284 -26.15 -2.94 0.68
C GLU A 284 -27.28 -2.92 1.71
N LYS A 285 -27.10 -2.12 2.76
CA LYS A 285 -28.05 -2.04 3.87
C LYS A 285 -29.38 -1.45 3.36
N GLY A 286 -30.46 -2.22 3.50
CA GLY A 286 -31.81 -1.81 3.08
C GLY A 286 -32.18 -2.17 1.65
N ILE A 287 -31.22 -2.56 0.80
CA ILE A 287 -31.46 -2.97 -0.59
C ILE A 287 -31.24 -4.47 -0.78
N GLY A 288 -30.27 -5.06 -0.07
CA GLY A 288 -29.91 -6.48 -0.24
C GLY A 288 -28.71 -6.63 -1.17
N ASN A 289 -28.74 -7.63 -2.04
CA ASN A 289 -27.63 -7.90 -2.96
C ASN A 289 -27.71 -6.99 -4.19
N VAL A 290 -26.65 -6.23 -4.43
CA VAL A 290 -26.53 -5.27 -5.54
C VAL A 290 -25.34 -5.67 -6.41
N ASP A 291 -25.60 -5.74 -7.70
CA ASP A 291 -24.58 -5.94 -8.74
C ASP A 291 -23.77 -4.64 -8.93
N PHE A 292 -22.45 -4.74 -9.00
CA PHE A 292 -21.57 -3.63 -9.28
C PHE A 292 -20.34 -4.09 -10.07
N TYR A 293 -19.67 -3.18 -10.78
CA TYR A 293 -18.40 -3.49 -11.43
C TYR A 293 -17.24 -3.07 -10.54
N ARG A 294 -16.27 -3.99 -10.41
CA ARG A 294 -15.07 -3.77 -9.61
C ARG A 294 -13.83 -3.95 -10.45
N LEU A 295 -12.84 -3.09 -10.23
CA LEU A 295 -11.49 -3.30 -10.75
C LEU A 295 -10.82 -4.44 -9.98
N GLU A 296 -10.54 -5.57 -10.62
CA GLU A 296 -9.97 -6.75 -9.96
C GLU A 296 -8.46 -6.65 -9.78
N THR A 297 -7.77 -6.20 -10.82
CA THR A 297 -6.32 -6.03 -10.81
C THR A 297 -5.87 -5.03 -11.88
N PHE A 298 -4.69 -4.47 -11.66
CA PHE A 298 -4.00 -3.56 -12.55
C PHE A 298 -2.49 -3.79 -12.43
N PHE A 299 -1.85 -4.14 -13.54
CA PHE A 299 -0.44 -4.51 -13.57
C PHE A 299 0.21 -4.12 -14.90
N PRO A 300 1.52 -3.83 -14.88
CA PRO A 300 2.27 -3.69 -16.12
C PRO A 300 2.36 -5.06 -16.80
N LEU A 301 2.28 -5.09 -18.12
CA LEU A 301 2.38 -6.31 -18.89
C LEU A 301 3.82 -6.48 -19.37
N GLU A 302 4.52 -7.49 -18.83
CA GLU A 302 5.92 -7.77 -19.16
C GLU A 302 6.11 -9.14 -19.83
N ASP A 303 5.07 -9.97 -19.91
CA ASP A 303 5.13 -11.27 -20.57
C ASP A 303 5.25 -11.09 -22.10
N GLU A 304 6.34 -11.60 -22.68
CA GLU A 304 6.67 -11.42 -24.09
C GLU A 304 5.59 -11.98 -25.03
N LYS A 305 4.97 -13.11 -24.66
CA LYS A 305 3.92 -13.73 -25.49
C LYS A 305 2.66 -12.87 -25.47
N GLU A 306 2.23 -12.41 -24.30
CA GLU A 306 1.08 -11.52 -24.20
C GLU A 306 1.32 -10.17 -24.90
N LEU A 307 2.56 -9.67 -24.91
CA LEU A 307 2.94 -8.47 -25.66
C LEU A 307 2.93 -8.71 -27.18
N GLU A 308 3.39 -9.88 -27.64
CA GLU A 308 3.36 -10.27 -29.04
C GLU A 308 1.92 -10.45 -29.53
N GLU A 309 1.05 -11.08 -28.73
CA GLU A 309 -0.39 -11.16 -29.00
C GLU A 309 -1.02 -9.76 -29.18
N LEU A 310 -0.67 -8.80 -28.32
CA LEU A 310 -1.17 -7.42 -28.47
C LEU A 310 -0.69 -6.75 -29.75
N LYS A 311 0.53 -7.03 -30.21
CA LYS A 311 1.06 -6.46 -31.45
C LYS A 311 0.43 -7.08 -32.70
N ASN A 312 0.13 -8.37 -32.65
CA ASN A 312 -0.35 -9.13 -33.81
C ASN A 312 -1.88 -9.07 -33.95
N ASP A 313 -2.62 -9.07 -32.85
CA ASP A 313 -4.07 -9.29 -32.85
C ASP A 313 -4.90 -8.05 -32.51
N TYR A 314 -4.26 -6.94 -32.12
CA TYR A 314 -4.95 -5.72 -31.70
C TYR A 314 -4.53 -4.51 -32.54
N LEU A 315 -5.49 -3.64 -32.79
CA LEU A 315 -5.26 -2.30 -33.30
C LEU A 315 -4.80 -1.39 -32.17
N VAL A 316 -3.89 -0.46 -32.50
CA VAL A 316 -3.39 0.55 -31.57
C VAL A 316 -3.99 1.90 -31.95
N SER A 317 -4.75 2.48 -31.02
CA SER A 317 -5.33 3.80 -31.16
C SER A 317 -4.69 4.78 -30.18
N LYS A 318 -4.17 5.89 -30.69
CA LYS A 318 -3.60 6.96 -29.86
C LYS A 318 -4.73 7.77 -29.23
N ILE A 319 -4.82 7.78 -27.90
CA ILE A 319 -5.81 8.57 -27.15
C ILE A 319 -5.29 9.98 -26.91
N ASN A 320 -4.03 10.11 -26.50
CA ASN A 320 -3.33 11.38 -26.32
C ASN A 320 -1.81 11.16 -26.39
N ASN A 321 -1.01 12.13 -25.93
CA ASN A 321 0.45 12.02 -25.97
C ASN A 321 1.04 10.98 -25.00
N GLU A 322 0.28 10.59 -23.98
CA GLU A 322 0.74 9.68 -22.94
C GLU A 322 0.10 8.29 -23.04
N ILE A 323 -1.08 8.19 -23.66
CA ILE A 323 -1.94 6.99 -23.66
C ILE A 323 -2.17 6.48 -25.08
N GLN A 324 -1.89 5.19 -25.29
CA GLN A 324 -2.31 4.42 -26.46
C GLN A 324 -3.18 3.24 -26.00
N LEU A 325 -4.18 2.86 -26.79
CA LEU A 325 -5.13 1.81 -26.44
C LEU A 325 -5.02 0.65 -27.43
N TYR A 326 -4.92 -0.57 -26.91
CA TYR A 326 -5.04 -1.79 -27.71
C TYR A 326 -6.49 -2.25 -27.72
N HIS A 327 -7.09 -2.38 -28.90
CA HIS A 327 -8.47 -2.86 -29.07
C HIS A 327 -8.60 -3.75 -30.31
N LYS A 328 -9.63 -4.61 -30.36
CA LYS A 328 -9.87 -5.45 -31.54
C LYS A 328 -10.53 -4.62 -32.65
N SER A 329 -10.33 -5.01 -33.90
CA SER A 329 -11.15 -4.48 -34.99
C SER A 329 -12.60 -4.91 -34.76
N LYS A 330 -13.53 -3.97 -34.92
CA LYS A 330 -14.97 -4.28 -34.98
C LYS A 330 -15.30 -5.13 -36.20
#